data_AF-A0A6C0LUC1-F1
#
_entry.id   AF-A0A6C0LUC1-F1
#
_cell.length_a   1.000
_cell.length_b   1.000
_cell.length_c   1.000
_cell.angle_alpha   90.00
_cell.angle_beta   90.00
_cell.angle_gamma   90.00
#
_symmetry.space_group_name_H-M   'P 1'
#
loop_
_entity.id
_entity.type
_entity.pdbx_description
1 polymer ?
#
loop_
_entity_poly.entity_id
_entity_poly.type
_entity_poly.pdbx_seq_one_letter_code
_entity_poly.pdbx_strand_id
1 'polypeptide(L)'
;MNVSLLNRLAIMELHQLRNIVPFIYKCETRKNVDVSLPENFYIHNDYLYTPDQYIFGTNKLIWQPSLYFKNGYGKHIHFSDFLSTKYRIKNT
;
A
#
# COMPACT_ATOMS: atom_id res chain seq x y z
N MET A 1 -4.13 -9.71 15.10
CA MET A 1 -4.40 -9.78 13.63
C MET A 1 -3.59 -10.90 12.93
N ASN A 2 -4.18 -11.73 12.03
CA ASN A 2 -3.42 -12.72 11.23
C ASN A 2 -2.75 -12.03 10.03
N VAL A 3 -1.48 -11.66 10.22
CA VAL A 3 -0.69 -10.89 9.26
C VAL A 3 -0.50 -11.61 7.93
N SER A 4 -0.29 -12.94 7.96
CA SER A 4 -0.15 -13.75 6.74
C SER A 4 -1.41 -13.70 5.86
N LEU A 5 -2.60 -13.81 6.48
CA LEU A 5 -3.87 -13.67 5.77
C LEU A 5 -4.02 -12.27 5.17
N LEU A 6 -3.75 -11.22 5.96
CA LEU A 6 -3.86 -9.84 5.48
C LEU A 6 -2.93 -9.58 4.29
N ASN A 7 -1.70 -10.08 4.32
CA ASN A 7 -0.75 -9.93 3.21
C ASN A 7 -1.25 -10.63 1.93
N ARG A 8 -1.84 -11.82 2.06
CA ARG A 8 -2.43 -12.52 0.90
C ARG A 8 -3.58 -11.72 0.30
N LEU A 9 -4.46 -11.18 1.13
CA LEU A 9 -5.57 -10.33 0.69
C LEU A 9 -5.05 -9.02 0.07
N ALA A 10 -4.02 -8.42 0.64
CA ALA A 10 -3.37 -7.21 0.12
C ALA A 10 -2.81 -7.44 -1.29
N ILE A 11 -2.11 -8.56 -1.52
CA ILE A 11 -1.58 -8.91 -2.85
C ILE A 11 -2.72 -9.12 -3.85
N MET A 12 -3.78 -9.84 -3.47
CA MET A 12 -4.93 -10.07 -4.34
C MET A 12 -5.62 -8.76 -4.74
N GLU A 13 -5.91 -7.89 -3.78
CA GLU A 13 -6.58 -6.62 -4.02
C GLU A 13 -5.69 -5.64 -4.79
N LEU A 14 -4.38 -5.63 -4.53
CA LEU A 14 -3.43 -4.86 -5.31
C LEU A 14 -3.50 -5.24 -6.79
N HIS A 15 -3.51 -6.53 -7.10
CA HIS A 15 -3.64 -7.01 -8.48
C HIS A 15 -4.95 -6.57 -9.15
N GLN A 16 -6.05 -6.50 -8.40
CA GLN A 16 -7.34 -6.04 -8.94
C GLN A 16 -7.37 -4.51 -9.13
N LEU A 17 -6.75 -3.76 -8.23
CA LEU A 17 -6.84 -2.31 -8.17
C LEU A 17 -5.74 -1.57 -8.95
N ARG A 18 -4.59 -2.19 -9.23
CA ARG A 18 -3.40 -1.54 -9.84
C ARG A 18 -3.66 -0.83 -11.16
N ASN A 19 -4.68 -1.24 -11.91
CA ASN A 19 -5.05 -0.64 -13.20
C ASN A 19 -6.31 0.25 -13.12
N ILE A 20 -6.86 0.43 -11.92
CA ILE A 20 -8.10 1.18 -11.66
C ILE A 20 -7.79 2.44 -10.87
N VAL A 21 -6.91 2.34 -9.86
CA VAL A 21 -6.56 3.45 -8.97
C VAL A 21 -5.04 3.57 -8.82
N PRO A 22 -4.50 4.79 -8.78
CA PRO A 22 -3.08 4.99 -8.48
C PRO A 22 -2.83 4.70 -7.00
N PHE A 23 -1.86 3.83 -6.74
CA PHE A 23 -1.31 3.64 -5.41
C PHE A 23 -0.28 4.73 -5.11
N ILE A 24 -0.33 5.24 -3.89
CA ILE A 24 0.50 6.34 -3.43
C ILE A 24 1.08 6.02 -2.07
N TYR A 25 2.21 6.66 -1.80
CA TYR A 25 3.00 6.52 -0.59
C TYR A 25 3.46 7.91 -0.13
N LYS A 26 3.54 8.12 1.18
CA LYS A 26 4.08 9.36 1.76
C LYS A 26 5.60 9.29 1.79
N CYS A 27 6.25 10.01 0.89
CA CYS A 27 7.70 10.00 0.71
C CYS A 27 8.46 10.23 2.03
N GLU A 28 9.37 9.32 2.39
CA GLU A 28 10.22 9.47 3.59
C GLU A 28 11.29 10.55 3.40
N THR A 29 11.83 10.64 2.18
CA THR A 29 12.88 11.60 1.83
C THR A 29 12.33 13.02 1.66
N ARG A 30 11.06 13.17 1.26
CA ARG A 30 10.36 14.45 1.12
C ARG A 30 9.12 14.50 1.99
N LYS A 31 9.26 15.09 3.18
CA LYS A 31 8.15 15.28 4.11
C LYS A 31 6.98 15.98 3.42
N ASN A 32 5.78 15.41 3.57
CA ASN A 32 4.50 15.93 3.07
C ASN A 32 4.34 15.93 1.54
N VAL A 33 5.10 15.08 0.83
CA VAL A 33 4.88 14.81 -0.59
C VAL A 33 4.34 13.40 -0.75
N ASP A 34 3.15 13.30 -1.35
CA ASP A 34 2.61 12.02 -1.82
C ASP A 34 3.24 11.70 -3.17
N VAL A 35 3.73 10.48 -3.30
CA VAL A 35 4.35 9.97 -4.53
C VAL A 35 3.60 8.74 -5.01
N SER A 36 3.32 8.69 -6.31
CA SER A 36 2.79 7.49 -6.95
C SER A 36 3.84 6.39 -6.93
N LEU A 37 3.43 5.19 -6.55
CA LEU A 37 4.32 4.03 -6.61
C LEU A 37 4.50 3.58 -8.07
N PRO A 38 5.71 3.14 -8.45
CA PRO A 38 5.99 2.68 -9.81
C PRO A 38 5.29 1.35 -10.08
N GLU A 39 4.91 1.06 -11.33
CA GLU A 39 4.08 -0.11 -11.68
C GLU A 39 4.63 -1.48 -11.24
N ASN A 40 5.93 -1.58 -10.99
CA ASN A 40 6.61 -2.81 -10.58
C ASN A 40 6.78 -2.95 -9.05
N PHE A 41 6.14 -2.10 -8.25
CA PHE A 41 6.08 -2.31 -6.81
C PHE A 41 5.29 -3.59 -6.48
N TYR A 42 5.64 -4.25 -5.37
CA TYR A 42 4.89 -5.41 -4.89
C TYR A 42 4.93 -5.51 -3.37
N ILE A 43 4.01 -6.31 -2.82
CA ILE A 43 3.95 -6.62 -1.39
C ILE A 43 4.42 -8.06 -1.21
N HIS A 44 5.35 -8.30 -0.29
CA HIS A 44 5.79 -9.64 0.08
C HIS A 44 6.13 -9.71 1.56
N ASN A 45 5.57 -10.72 2.25
CA ASN A 45 5.48 -10.74 3.71
C ASN A 45 4.94 -9.38 4.18
N ASP A 46 5.64 -8.72 5.11
CA ASP A 46 5.18 -7.47 5.72
C ASP A 46 5.70 -6.23 5.00
N TYR A 47 6.36 -6.42 3.86
CA TYR A 47 7.10 -5.35 3.20
C TYR A 47 6.53 -5.00 1.83
N LEU A 48 6.45 -3.69 1.57
CA LEU A 48 6.36 -3.06 0.26
C LEU A 48 7.76 -3.00 -0.34
N TYR A 49 7.94 -3.58 -1.51
CA TYR A 49 9.17 -3.53 -2.29
C TYR A 49 9.00 -2.61 -3.48
N THR A 50 9.98 -1.74 -3.70
CA THR A 50 10.08 -0.87 -4.88
C THR A 50 11.55 -0.74 -5.28
N PRO A 51 11.87 -0.65 -6.59
CA PRO A 51 13.21 -0.28 -7.02
C PRO A 51 13.50 1.22 -6.88
N ASP A 52 12.46 2.03 -6.64
CA ASP A 52 12.58 3.49 -6.55
C ASP A 52 13.07 3.95 -5.17
N GLN A 53 14.40 4.06 -5.03
CA GLN A 53 15.07 4.55 -3.82
C GLN A 53 14.81 6.04 -3.53
N TYR A 54 14.20 6.79 -4.45
CA TYR A 54 13.83 8.18 -4.18
C TYR A 54 12.59 8.26 -3.29
N ILE A 55 11.70 7.26 -3.36
CA ILE A 55 10.47 7.18 -2.57
C ILE A 55 10.79 6.92 -1.10
N PHE A 56 11.64 5.94 -0.84
CA PHE A 56 12.22 5.64 0.46
C PHE A 56 13.66 5.18 0.33
N GLY A 57 14.52 5.54 1.28
CA GLY A 57 15.98 5.31 1.20
C GLY A 57 16.41 3.84 1.29
N THR A 58 15.46 2.90 1.18
CA THR A 58 15.66 1.46 1.25
C THR A 58 14.93 0.81 0.07
N ASN A 59 15.09 -0.50 -0.12
CA ASN A 59 14.33 -1.26 -1.12
C ASN A 59 13.07 -1.93 -0.54
N LYS A 60 12.81 -1.77 0.77
CA LYS A 60 11.65 -2.33 1.44
C LYS A 60 11.16 -1.49 2.62
N LEU A 61 9.85 -1.42 2.81
CA LEU A 61 9.20 -0.76 3.95
C LEU A 61 8.00 -1.54 4.45
N ILE A 62 7.60 -1.36 5.72
CA ILE A 62 6.38 -1.98 6.23
C ILE A 62 5.17 -1.42 5.46
N TRP A 63 4.44 -2.24 4.72
CA TRP A 63 3.42 -1.71 3.79
C TRP A 63 2.17 -1.18 4.50
N GLN A 64 1.79 -1.80 5.63
CA GLN A 64 0.54 -1.49 6.32
C GLN A 64 0.37 -0.01 6.66
N PRO A 65 1.30 0.68 7.35
CA PRO A 65 1.17 2.11 7.67
C PRO A 65 1.52 3.05 6.50
N SER A 66 1.91 2.49 5.37
CA SER A 66 2.65 3.21 4.33
C SER A 66 1.89 3.30 3.00
N LEU A 67 0.98 2.36 2.73
CA LEU A 67 0.36 2.21 1.43
C LEU A 67 -1.06 2.79 1.41
N TYR A 68 -1.29 3.69 0.46
CA TYR A 68 -2.57 4.34 0.24
C TYR A 68 -2.96 4.26 -1.25
N PHE A 69 -4.22 4.56 -1.55
CA PHE A 69 -4.67 4.84 -2.91
C PHE A 69 -5.72 5.95 -2.90
N LYS A 70 -5.93 6.59 -4.04
CA LYS A 70 -7.02 7.57 -4.23
C LYS A 70 -8.22 6.88 -4.88
N ASN A 71 -9.40 7.05 -4.30
CA ASN A 71 -10.64 6.61 -4.97
C ASN A 71 -11.06 7.59 -6.09
N GLY A 72 -12.14 7.28 -6.80
CA GLY A 72 -12.68 8.12 -7.87
C GLY A 72 -13.13 9.54 -7.45
N TYR A 73 -13.18 9.82 -6.14
CA TYR A 73 -13.47 11.15 -5.58
C TYR A 73 -12.21 11.87 -5.07
N GLY A 74 -11.01 11.33 -5.34
CA GLY A 74 -9.73 11.91 -4.90
C GLY A 74 -9.43 11.75 -3.40
N LYS A 75 -10.25 10.99 -2.66
CA LYS A 75 -10.03 10.75 -1.22
C LYS A 75 -8.93 9.71 -1.02
N HIS A 76 -8.01 10.02 -0.10
CA HIS A 76 -6.98 9.09 0.36
C HIS A 76 -7.61 7.97 1.18
N ILE A 77 -7.40 6.74 0.76
CA ILE A 77 -7.82 5.53 1.47
C ILE A 77 -6.57 4.77 1.85
N HIS A 78 -6.42 4.51 3.14
CA HIS A 78 -5.37 3.65 3.66
C HIS A 78 -5.65 2.20 3.25
N PHE A 79 -4.66 1.54 2.64
CA PHE A 79 -4.91 0.25 2.00
C PHE A 79 -5.26 -0.84 3.01
N SER A 80 -4.63 -0.84 4.20
CA SER A 80 -5.00 -1.79 5.25
C SER A 80 -6.43 -1.57 5.75
N ASP A 81 -6.90 -0.33 5.84
CA ASP A 81 -8.26 0.00 6.30
C ASP A 81 -9.30 -0.45 5.28
N PHE A 82 -9.00 -0.31 3.99
CA PHE A 82 -9.81 -0.85 2.90
C PHE A 82 -9.95 -2.38 3.04
N LEU A 83 -8.84 -3.09 3.24
CA LEU A 83 -8.85 -4.54 3.41
C LEU A 83 -9.64 -4.97 4.65
N SER A 84 -9.39 -4.31 5.79
CA SER A 84 -10.11 -4.59 7.03
C SER A 84 -11.60 -4.35 6.89
N THR A 85 -12.00 -3.31 6.16
CA THR A 85 -13.42 -3.02 5.89
C THR A 85 -14.03 -4.05 4.93
N LYS A 86 -13.39 -4.33 3.79
CA LYS A 86 -13.89 -5.24 2.76
C LYS A 86 -14.08 -6.66 3.29
N TYR A 87 -13.12 -7.13 4.09
CA TYR A 87 -13.08 -8.51 4.60
C TYR A 87 -13.53 -8.66 6.05
N ARG A 88 -13.97 -7.58 6.70
CA ARG A 88 -14.43 -7.57 8.11
C ARG A 88 -13.36 -8.09 9.08
N ILE A 89 -12.10 -7.73 8.84
CA ILE A 89 -10.97 -8.14 9.69
C ILE A 89 -10.97 -7.24 10.93
N LYS A 90 -11.00 -7.86 12.11
CA LYS A 90 -10.84 -7.13 13.37
C LYS A 90 -9.35 -6.90 13.64
N ASN A 91 -8.98 -5.65 13.88
CA ASN A 91 -7.69 -5.30 14.46
C ASN A 91 -7.77 -5.62 15.96
N THR A 92 -7.54 -6.89 16.32
CA THR A 92 -7.23 -7.29 17.70
C THR A 92 -5.77 -7.07 18.00
#